data_AF-A0A6G0U8A2-F1
#
_entry.id   AF-A0A6G0U8A2-F1
#
_cell.length_a   1.000
_cell.length_b   1.000
_cell.length_c   1.000
_cell.angle_alpha   90.00
_cell.angle_beta   90.00
_cell.angle_gamma   90.00
#
_symmetry.space_group_name_H-M   'P 1'
#
loop_
_entity.id
_entity.type
_entity.pdbx_description
1 polymer ?
#
loop_
_entity_poly.entity_id
_entity_poly.type
_entity_poly.pdbx_seq_one_letter_code
_entity_poly.pdbx_strand_id
1 'polypeptide(L)'
;MEETDISTQTNNNSSKTIVIDSDDQEIAEYGDDMFIKLKDRDISVTANIKFNSSTATDKTSAQETGIAKPRSINLSFIDILDKVCFQNLLKALEINAPKYTYIQDLNLSNNNIRSEYVKNIISFLENNNRIEKLNLSGNFLNNEIALSALMKTIGDLNESLQVLSLAWNGISGEICTNIIRNLMVRSKNLRILDLSWNNFSDVGKILGQGINQTTRLQNLDLSNNPFTDEDIVDILNGIVNPTSLRSLEIKHVFVNEQIEKAILKAQSRVPDCNVNVAVYTGIKTDPEVDLKSLYLERIHFLGVTKPKKKNQKIDIGHVLLKMKIETNLEPMKLSLFMSTFENLKNVAIIELLGDLANQFRNADKAVDVALMLDKYLELYPDTTLE
;
A
#
# COMPACT_ATOMS: atom_id res chain seq x y z
N MET A 1 -52.86 21.45 15.34
CA MET A 1 -51.87 22.15 16.17
C MET A 1 -51.64 21.28 17.37
N GLU A 2 -50.51 20.59 17.39
CA GLU A 2 -49.68 20.38 18.58
C GLU A 2 -48.34 19.92 18.02
N GLU A 3 -47.43 20.89 17.93
CA GLU A 3 -45.99 20.66 17.84
C GLU A 3 -45.58 19.84 19.07
N THR A 4 -44.80 18.77 18.88
CA THR A 4 -44.23 18.02 20.02
C THR A 4 -42.72 17.96 19.86
N ASP A 5 -42.08 18.45 20.91
CA ASP A 5 -40.72 18.96 20.98
C ASP A 5 -39.63 17.89 20.80
N ILE A 6 -38.67 18.20 19.92
CA ILE A 6 -37.35 17.55 19.89
C ILE A 6 -36.51 18.23 20.98
N SER A 7 -36.26 17.54 22.09
CA SER A 7 -35.34 18.04 23.11
C SER A 7 -33.89 17.69 22.72
N THR A 8 -33.16 18.69 22.22
CA THR A 8 -31.71 18.60 22.01
C THR A 8 -30.97 18.91 23.31
N GLN A 9 -30.35 17.90 23.93
CA GLN A 9 -29.32 18.14 24.94
C GLN A 9 -27.95 18.21 24.25
N THR A 10 -27.44 19.43 24.07
CA THR A 10 -26.06 19.68 23.62
C THR A 10 -25.12 19.54 24.82
N ASN A 11 -24.37 18.45 24.90
CA ASN A 11 -23.19 18.37 25.75
C ASN A 11 -21.95 18.75 24.93
N ASN A 12 -21.37 19.90 25.27
CA ASN A 12 -20.14 20.42 24.68
C ASN A 12 -18.94 19.56 25.06
N ASN A 13 -18.63 18.55 24.25
CA ASN A 13 -17.27 18.13 23.83
C ASN A 13 -17.36 16.71 23.21
N SER A 14 -16.90 16.59 21.97
CA SER A 14 -17.01 15.45 21.04
C SER A 14 -18.35 15.36 20.29
N SER A 15 -18.29 15.58 18.98
CA SER A 15 -19.42 15.54 18.06
C SER A 15 -19.94 14.10 17.90
N LYS A 16 -20.89 13.70 18.75
CA LYS A 16 -21.78 12.56 18.51
C LYS A 16 -23.22 13.01 18.76
N THR A 17 -24.00 13.13 17.69
CA THR A 17 -25.45 13.36 17.80
C THR A 17 -26.11 12.00 18.04
N ILE A 18 -26.63 11.78 19.24
CA ILE A 18 -27.40 10.59 19.59
C ILE A 18 -28.87 10.94 19.40
N VAL A 19 -29.58 10.18 18.57
CA VAL A 19 -31.04 10.30 18.40
C VAL A 19 -31.67 9.09 19.06
N ILE A 20 -32.76 9.31 19.80
CA ILE A 20 -33.48 8.32 20.59
C ILE A 20 -34.88 8.16 19.96
N ASP A 21 -35.35 6.92 19.75
CA ASP A 21 -36.70 6.69 19.20
C ASP A 21 -37.82 6.77 20.26
N SER A 22 -39.08 6.65 19.83
CA SER A 22 -40.26 6.76 20.70
C SER A 22 -40.36 5.68 21.80
N ASP A 23 -39.48 4.67 21.77
CA ASP A 23 -39.38 3.60 22.77
C ASP A 23 -38.08 3.72 23.60
N ASP A 24 -37.47 4.91 23.66
CA ASP A 24 -36.23 5.22 24.41
C ASP A 24 -34.99 4.40 23.98
N GLN A 25 -34.89 3.99 22.70
CA GLN A 25 -33.76 3.21 22.17
C GLN A 25 -32.74 4.07 21.39
N GLU A 26 -31.44 3.80 21.57
CA GLU A 26 -30.34 4.45 20.84
C GLU A 26 -30.31 4.01 19.36
N ILE A 27 -30.30 4.99 18.43
CA ILE A 27 -30.27 4.78 16.98
C ILE A 27 -29.02 5.44 16.39
N ALA A 28 -28.31 4.75 15.48
CA ALA A 28 -27.22 5.33 14.70
C ALA A 28 -27.73 5.68 13.28
N GLU A 29 -27.59 6.96 12.90
CA GLU A 29 -27.94 7.47 11.57
C GLU A 29 -26.78 7.23 10.60
N TYR A 30 -27.05 6.55 9.48
CA TYR A 30 -26.15 6.49 8.33
C TYR A 30 -26.85 7.18 7.15
N GLY A 31 -26.16 8.13 6.51
CA GLY A 31 -26.70 8.98 5.44
C GLY A 31 -27.48 8.22 4.35
N ASP A 32 -28.37 8.95 3.67
CA ASP A 32 -29.41 8.44 2.77
C ASP A 32 -30.52 7.62 3.48
N ASP A 33 -31.00 8.14 4.61
CA ASP A 33 -32.19 7.70 5.36
C ASP A 33 -32.16 6.25 5.91
N MET A 34 -30.99 5.61 6.01
CA MET A 34 -30.85 4.25 6.53
C MET A 34 -30.53 4.24 8.04
N PHE A 35 -31.34 3.52 8.83
CA PHE A 35 -31.14 3.36 10.28
C PHE A 35 -30.73 1.94 10.66
N ILE A 36 -30.03 1.79 11.79
CA ILE A 36 -29.70 0.50 12.39
C ILE A 36 -30.09 0.61 13.86
N LYS A 37 -31.08 -0.17 14.31
CA LYS A 37 -31.50 -0.26 15.72
C LYS A 37 -30.48 -1.09 16.49
N LEU A 38 -30.28 -0.88 17.78
CA LEU A 38 -29.44 -1.75 18.62
C LEU A 38 -30.23 -2.15 19.90
N LYS A 39 -30.35 -3.43 20.30
CA LYS A 39 -31.15 -3.84 21.46
C LYS A 39 -30.55 -4.97 22.32
N ASP A 40 -29.63 -4.60 23.23
CA ASP A 40 -29.22 -5.24 24.53
C ASP A 40 -28.03 -6.24 24.65
N ARG A 41 -26.97 -6.26 23.82
CA ARG A 41 -26.06 -5.19 23.39
C ARG A 41 -26.10 -5.11 21.85
N ASP A 42 -27.30 -5.30 21.32
CA ASP A 42 -27.54 -6.10 20.12
C ASP A 42 -27.75 -5.31 18.85
N ILE A 43 -26.82 -5.37 17.90
CA ILE A 43 -26.99 -4.73 16.60
C ILE A 43 -28.18 -5.33 15.82
N SER A 44 -29.26 -4.57 15.69
CA SER A 44 -30.44 -4.84 14.85
C SER A 44 -30.51 -3.88 13.65
N VAL A 45 -29.85 -4.23 12.55
CA VAL A 45 -29.91 -3.50 11.28
C VAL A 45 -31.37 -3.34 10.81
N THR A 46 -31.88 -2.10 10.79
CA THR A 46 -33.27 -1.80 10.40
C THR A 46 -33.29 -0.73 9.32
N ALA A 47 -32.99 -1.11 8.07
CA ALA A 47 -33.04 -0.18 6.94
C ALA A 47 -34.47 0.36 6.76
N ASN A 48 -34.72 1.61 7.15
CA ASN A 48 -35.93 2.33 6.80
C ASN A 48 -35.74 3.00 5.44
N ILE A 49 -36.68 2.79 4.52
CA ILE A 49 -36.77 3.52 3.25
C ILE A 49 -37.79 4.63 3.49
N LYS A 50 -37.40 5.91 3.44
CA LYS A 50 -38.37 7.01 3.45
C LYS A 50 -39.06 7.13 2.09
N PHE A 51 -40.38 6.99 2.12
CA PHE A 51 -41.25 7.46 1.05
C PHE A 51 -41.32 8.99 1.10
N ASN A 52 -40.90 9.67 0.04
CA ASN A 52 -41.25 11.07 -0.14
C ASN A 52 -42.74 11.16 -0.49
N SER A 53 -43.58 11.45 0.50
CA SER A 53 -44.98 11.78 0.28
C SER A 53 -45.08 13.18 -0.32
N SER A 54 -45.55 13.28 -1.56
CA SER A 54 -46.63 14.23 -1.84
C SER A 54 -47.43 13.77 -3.05
N THR A 55 -48.73 13.58 -2.79
CA THR A 55 -49.81 13.23 -3.72
C THR A 55 -49.96 11.76 -4.12
N ALA A 56 -50.80 11.03 -3.37
CA ALA A 56 -51.86 10.21 -3.97
C ALA A 56 -52.79 9.68 -2.88
N THR A 57 -54.03 10.18 -2.91
CA THR A 57 -55.20 9.65 -2.21
C THR A 57 -55.48 8.20 -2.58
N ASP A 58 -56.01 7.46 -1.61
CA ASP A 58 -56.67 6.16 -1.74
C ASP A 58 -57.42 5.96 -3.06
N LYS A 59 -57.10 4.86 -3.77
CA LYS A 59 -58.02 4.07 -4.60
C LYS A 59 -57.31 2.82 -5.16
N THR A 60 -57.80 1.66 -4.72
CA THR A 60 -58.05 0.43 -5.50
C THR A 60 -57.17 0.07 -6.72
N SER A 61 -56.79 -1.22 -6.75
CA SER A 61 -56.46 -2.07 -7.90
C SER A 61 -55.05 -1.96 -8.51
N ALA A 62 -54.47 -3.15 -8.73
CA ALA A 62 -53.34 -3.52 -9.58
C ALA A 62 -52.43 -2.40 -10.13
N GLN A 63 -51.17 -2.37 -9.71
CA GLN A 63 -50.01 -2.21 -10.59
C GLN A 63 -48.69 -2.35 -9.81
N GLU A 64 -47.72 -3.00 -10.45
CA GLU A 64 -46.32 -3.04 -10.06
C GLU A 64 -45.80 -1.62 -9.79
N THR A 65 -45.30 -1.35 -8.59
CA THR A 65 -44.60 -0.09 -8.29
C THR A 65 -43.14 -0.38 -7.97
N GLY A 66 -42.26 0.09 -8.85
CA GLY A 66 -40.82 -0.13 -8.82
C GLY A 66 -40.13 0.62 -7.69
N ILE A 67 -40.06 -0.03 -6.53
CA ILE A 67 -39.20 0.39 -5.41
C ILE A 67 -37.78 -0.11 -5.71
N ALA A 68 -36.83 0.82 -5.89
CA ALA A 68 -35.42 0.51 -6.04
C ALA A 68 -34.91 -0.19 -4.77
N LYS A 69 -34.44 -1.44 -4.92
CA LYS A 69 -33.99 -2.29 -3.82
C LYS A 69 -32.49 -2.08 -3.58
N PRO A 70 -31.99 -2.07 -2.33
CA PRO A 70 -30.58 -1.90 -2.06
C PRO A 70 -29.80 -3.07 -2.66
N ARG A 71 -28.94 -2.76 -3.64
CA ARG A 71 -28.02 -3.72 -4.28
C ARG A 71 -26.64 -3.74 -3.61
N SER A 72 -26.32 -2.69 -2.84
CA SER A 72 -25.04 -2.51 -2.16
C SER A 72 -25.27 -2.28 -0.67
N ILE A 73 -24.44 -2.92 0.15
CA ILE A 73 -24.40 -2.73 1.60
C ILE A 73 -22.98 -2.33 1.96
N ASN A 74 -22.85 -1.15 2.57
CA ASN A 74 -21.58 -0.68 3.10
C ASN A 74 -21.53 -0.82 4.62
N LEU A 75 -20.64 -1.68 5.09
CA LEU A 75 -20.38 -1.97 6.50
C LEU A 75 -18.92 -1.66 6.85
N SER A 76 -18.26 -0.77 6.12
CA SER A 76 -16.86 -0.42 6.39
C SER A 76 -16.70 0.38 7.68
N PHE A 77 -15.54 0.24 8.37
CA PHE A 77 -15.20 1.02 9.57
C PHE A 77 -16.16 0.85 10.76
N ILE A 78 -16.80 -0.31 10.89
CA ILE A 78 -17.66 -0.65 12.03
C ILE A 78 -16.82 -1.11 13.24
N ASP A 79 -15.54 -1.42 13.06
CA ASP A 79 -14.63 -1.95 14.09
C ASP A 79 -15.20 -3.23 14.72
N ILE A 80 -15.20 -4.30 13.94
CA ILE A 80 -15.79 -5.58 14.31
C ILE A 80 -14.85 -6.28 15.30
N LEU A 81 -14.98 -5.90 16.57
CA LEU A 81 -14.18 -6.43 17.68
C LEU A 81 -14.78 -7.69 18.31
N ASP A 82 -16.08 -7.94 18.08
CA ASP A 82 -16.80 -9.10 18.62
C ASP A 82 -17.24 -10.07 17.52
N LYS A 83 -16.76 -11.31 17.66
CA LYS A 83 -17.14 -12.45 16.83
C LYS A 83 -18.63 -12.64 16.77
N VAL A 84 -19.34 -12.59 17.90
CA VAL A 84 -20.79 -12.83 17.96
C VAL A 84 -21.53 -11.77 17.16
N CYS A 85 -21.14 -10.51 17.30
CA CYS A 85 -21.67 -9.39 16.51
C CYS A 85 -21.46 -9.62 15.00
N PHE A 86 -20.26 -10.05 14.57
CA PHE A 86 -20.00 -10.36 13.18
C PHE A 86 -20.87 -11.51 12.65
N GLN A 87 -21.02 -12.58 13.44
CA GLN A 87 -21.85 -13.71 13.03
C GLN A 87 -23.31 -13.31 12.91
N ASN A 88 -23.80 -12.50 13.86
CA ASN A 88 -25.18 -12.01 13.87
C ASN A 88 -25.43 -11.04 12.71
N LEU A 89 -24.47 -10.18 12.38
CA LEU A 89 -24.53 -9.30 11.23
C LEU A 89 -24.65 -10.09 9.93
N LEU A 90 -23.76 -11.08 9.71
CA LEU A 90 -23.81 -11.90 8.51
C LEU A 90 -25.08 -12.78 8.45
N LYS A 91 -25.52 -13.34 9.58
CA LYS A 91 -26.80 -14.06 9.66
C LYS A 91 -28.00 -13.15 9.40
N ALA A 92 -27.98 -11.91 9.87
CA ALA A 92 -29.02 -10.94 9.58
C ALA A 92 -29.07 -10.64 8.08
N LEU A 93 -27.92 -10.59 7.39
CA LEU A 93 -27.86 -10.49 5.93
C LEU A 93 -28.38 -11.75 5.22
N GLU A 94 -28.19 -12.95 5.79
CA GLU A 94 -28.77 -14.20 5.28
C GLU A 94 -30.30 -14.25 5.45
N ILE A 95 -30.83 -13.86 6.62
CA ILE A 95 -32.25 -13.93 6.97
C ILE A 95 -33.06 -12.78 6.33
N ASN A 96 -32.49 -11.57 6.31
CA ASN A 96 -33.07 -10.39 5.64
C ASN A 96 -32.74 -10.35 4.15
N ALA A 97 -32.36 -11.49 3.56
CA ALA A 97 -32.54 -11.73 2.14
C ALA A 97 -33.92 -12.36 1.92
N PRO A 98 -35.07 -11.67 2.12
CA PRO A 98 -36.33 -12.23 1.70
C PRO A 98 -36.23 -12.41 0.19
N LYS A 99 -36.97 -13.39 -0.31
CA LYS A 99 -37.16 -13.95 -1.66
C LYS A 99 -36.96 -13.01 -2.89
N TYR A 100 -36.80 -11.70 -2.69
CA TYR A 100 -36.67 -10.64 -3.69
C TYR A 100 -35.69 -9.49 -3.32
N THR A 101 -34.71 -9.65 -2.42
CA THR A 101 -33.72 -8.60 -2.08
C THR A 101 -32.32 -9.02 -2.55
N TYR A 102 -31.71 -8.20 -3.41
CA TYR A 102 -30.64 -8.59 -4.32
C TYR A 102 -29.31 -7.95 -3.91
N ILE A 103 -28.79 -8.26 -2.71
CA ILE A 103 -27.47 -7.75 -2.33
C ILE A 103 -26.45 -8.37 -3.28
N GLN A 104 -25.83 -7.52 -4.10
CA GLN A 104 -24.82 -7.85 -5.09
C GLN A 104 -23.47 -7.24 -4.71
N ASP A 105 -23.46 -6.21 -3.86
CA ASP A 105 -22.27 -5.52 -3.44
C ASP A 105 -22.22 -5.45 -1.90
N LEU A 106 -21.14 -5.94 -1.33
CA LEU A 106 -20.92 -6.00 0.10
C LEU A 106 -19.54 -5.44 0.42
N ASN A 107 -19.51 -4.33 1.16
CA ASN A 107 -18.28 -3.73 1.65
C ASN A 107 -18.11 -4.01 3.14
N LEU A 108 -17.09 -4.80 3.47
CA LEU A 108 -16.66 -5.17 4.82
C LEU A 108 -15.26 -4.61 5.14
N SER A 109 -14.82 -3.57 4.42
CA SER A 109 -13.46 -3.03 4.58
C SER A 109 -13.23 -2.37 5.94
N ASN A 110 -11.97 -2.32 6.39
CA ASN A 110 -11.57 -1.58 7.59
C ASN A 110 -12.31 -1.99 8.88
N ASN A 111 -12.53 -3.29 9.06
CA ASN A 111 -13.31 -3.85 10.16
C ASN A 111 -12.49 -4.72 11.12
N ASN A 112 -11.16 -4.70 11.01
CA ASN A 112 -10.27 -5.53 11.82
C ASN A 112 -10.58 -7.05 11.72
N ILE A 113 -11.13 -7.50 10.58
CA ILE A 113 -11.46 -8.91 10.33
C ILE A 113 -10.17 -9.73 10.30
N ARG A 114 -10.05 -10.66 11.26
CA ARG A 114 -8.94 -11.61 11.41
C ARG A 114 -9.36 -13.02 11.03
N SER A 115 -8.41 -13.96 11.06
CA SER A 115 -8.60 -15.38 10.72
C SER A 115 -9.82 -16.04 11.39
N GLU A 116 -10.10 -15.72 12.65
CA GLU A 116 -11.20 -16.32 13.43
C GLU A 116 -12.61 -15.96 12.94
N TYR A 117 -12.73 -14.88 12.15
CA TYR A 117 -13.97 -14.36 11.57
C TYR A 117 -14.19 -14.87 10.14
N VAL A 118 -13.14 -15.34 9.46
CA VAL A 118 -13.19 -15.75 8.06
C VAL A 118 -14.22 -16.86 7.82
N LYS A 119 -14.37 -17.79 8.77
CA LYS A 119 -15.40 -18.85 8.69
C LYS A 119 -16.82 -18.31 8.56
N ASN A 120 -17.10 -17.13 9.12
CA ASN A 120 -18.41 -16.51 9.02
C ASN A 120 -18.63 -15.93 7.63
N ILE A 121 -17.60 -15.33 7.02
CA ILE A 121 -17.65 -14.88 5.62
C ILE A 121 -17.85 -16.09 4.69
N ILE A 122 -17.14 -17.19 4.92
CA ILE A 122 -17.29 -18.42 4.14
C ILE A 122 -18.74 -18.93 4.21
N SER A 123 -19.29 -19.08 5.42
CA SER A 123 -20.69 -19.50 5.62
C SER A 123 -21.66 -18.59 4.86
N PHE A 124 -21.44 -17.27 4.91
CA PHE A 124 -22.26 -16.30 4.18
C PHE A 124 -22.16 -16.50 2.67
N LEU A 125 -20.95 -16.64 2.14
CA LEU A 125 -20.70 -16.82 0.70
C LEU A 125 -21.19 -18.16 0.16
N GLU A 126 -21.17 -19.22 0.96
CA GLU A 126 -21.72 -20.53 0.59
C GLU A 126 -23.24 -20.50 0.45
N ASN A 127 -23.91 -19.67 1.26
CA ASN A 127 -25.37 -19.48 1.20
C ASN A 127 -25.79 -18.32 0.29
N ASN A 128 -24.84 -17.55 -0.25
CA ASN A 128 -25.11 -16.40 -1.11
C ASN A 128 -24.36 -16.47 -2.44
N ASN A 129 -25.09 -16.84 -3.49
CA ASN A 129 -24.61 -16.93 -4.87
C ASN A 129 -25.00 -15.71 -5.73
N ARG A 130 -25.25 -14.55 -5.11
CA ARG A 130 -25.61 -13.31 -5.82
C ARG A 130 -24.64 -12.16 -5.61
N ILE A 131 -23.73 -12.26 -4.64
CA ILE A 131 -22.68 -11.25 -4.44
C ILE A 131 -21.79 -11.21 -5.68
N GLU A 132 -21.78 -10.07 -6.35
CA GLU A 132 -20.95 -9.73 -7.50
C GLU A 132 -19.72 -8.91 -7.09
N LYS A 133 -19.81 -8.15 -6.00
CA LYS A 133 -18.72 -7.32 -5.47
C LYS A 133 -18.53 -7.53 -3.98
N LEU A 134 -17.31 -7.82 -3.58
CA LEU A 134 -16.92 -8.00 -2.19
C LEU A 134 -15.68 -7.16 -1.91
N ASN A 135 -15.80 -6.22 -1.00
CA ASN A 135 -14.65 -5.44 -0.52
C ASN A 135 -14.27 -5.91 0.89
N LEU A 136 -13.07 -6.49 1.00
CA LEU A 136 -12.47 -6.94 2.26
C LEU A 136 -11.18 -6.18 2.57
N SER A 137 -10.95 -5.03 1.94
CA SER A 137 -9.73 -4.24 2.13
C SER A 137 -9.57 -3.72 3.56
N GLY A 138 -8.34 -3.40 3.99
CA GLY A 138 -8.10 -2.79 5.31
C GLY A 138 -8.39 -3.74 6.49
N ASN A 139 -8.27 -5.04 6.29
CA ASN A 139 -8.47 -6.06 7.32
C ASN A 139 -7.14 -6.81 7.60
N PHE A 140 -7.19 -7.97 8.27
CA PHE A 140 -6.00 -8.75 8.62
C PHE A 140 -6.11 -10.18 8.08
N LEU A 141 -6.36 -10.31 6.77
CA LEU A 141 -6.49 -11.59 6.07
C LEU A 141 -5.12 -12.19 5.66
N ASN A 142 -4.14 -12.15 6.55
CA ASN A 142 -2.77 -12.63 6.31
C ASN A 142 -2.48 -14.04 6.85
N ASN A 143 -3.45 -14.69 7.49
CA ASN A 143 -3.31 -16.06 7.97
C ASN A 143 -3.54 -17.06 6.82
N GLU A 144 -2.55 -17.90 6.52
CA GLU A 144 -2.55 -18.85 5.40
C GLU A 144 -3.76 -19.79 5.39
N ILE A 145 -4.14 -20.36 6.54
CA ILE A 145 -5.24 -21.33 6.64
C ILE A 145 -6.57 -20.64 6.33
N ALA A 146 -6.81 -19.50 6.97
CA ALA A 146 -8.03 -18.74 6.77
C ALA A 146 -8.13 -18.17 5.34
N LEU A 147 -7.03 -17.63 4.81
CA LEU A 147 -6.95 -17.12 3.45
C LEU A 147 -7.21 -18.24 2.44
N SER A 148 -6.58 -19.41 2.61
CA SER A 148 -6.78 -20.59 1.75
C SER A 148 -8.24 -21.01 1.71
N ALA A 149 -8.88 -21.11 2.88
CA ALA A 149 -10.30 -21.48 2.97
C ALA A 149 -11.20 -20.46 2.24
N LEU A 150 -10.99 -19.16 2.48
CA LEU A 150 -11.77 -18.10 1.83
C LEU A 150 -11.59 -18.08 0.32
N MET A 151 -10.35 -18.14 -0.16
CA MET A 151 -10.03 -18.11 -1.58
C MET A 151 -10.56 -19.34 -2.30
N LYS A 152 -10.56 -20.52 -1.64
CA LYS A 152 -11.17 -21.73 -2.18
C LYS A 152 -12.69 -21.57 -2.32
N THR A 153 -13.38 -21.06 -1.30
CA THR A 153 -14.83 -20.81 -1.38
C THR A 153 -15.16 -19.82 -2.51
N ILE A 154 -14.41 -18.72 -2.62
CA ILE A 154 -14.61 -17.75 -3.70
C ILE A 154 -14.32 -18.36 -5.08
N GLY A 155 -13.21 -19.09 -5.24
CA GLY A 155 -12.80 -19.64 -6.52
C GLY A 155 -13.66 -20.80 -7.02
N ASP A 156 -14.11 -21.67 -6.11
CA ASP A 156 -14.77 -22.93 -6.46
C ASP A 156 -16.29 -22.87 -6.37
N LEU A 157 -16.83 -22.13 -5.40
CA LEU A 157 -18.24 -22.21 -5.00
C LEU A 157 -19.00 -20.94 -5.38
N ASN A 158 -18.34 -19.79 -5.41
CA ASN A 158 -19.00 -18.53 -5.71
C ASN A 158 -18.93 -18.20 -7.22
N GLU A 159 -20.02 -18.50 -7.93
CA GLU A 159 -20.11 -18.22 -9.36
C GLU A 159 -20.62 -16.80 -9.67
N SER A 160 -21.02 -16.00 -8.69
CA SER A 160 -21.48 -14.62 -8.95
C SER A 160 -20.39 -13.57 -8.82
N LEU A 161 -19.34 -13.83 -8.02
CA LEU A 161 -18.35 -12.81 -7.67
C LEU A 161 -17.50 -12.40 -8.87
N GLN A 162 -17.56 -11.11 -9.19
CA GLN A 162 -16.85 -10.47 -10.29
C GLN A 162 -15.79 -9.48 -9.82
N VAL A 163 -15.97 -8.87 -8.65
CA VAL A 163 -15.05 -7.88 -8.08
C VAL A 163 -14.68 -8.28 -6.65
N LEU A 164 -13.38 -8.39 -6.39
CA LEU A 164 -12.84 -8.65 -5.08
C LEU A 164 -11.74 -7.64 -4.76
N SER A 165 -11.83 -6.95 -3.63
CA SER A 165 -10.71 -6.19 -3.08
C SER A 165 -10.20 -6.86 -1.80
N LEU A 166 -8.90 -7.16 -1.81
CA LEU A 166 -8.10 -7.65 -0.69
C LEU A 166 -6.97 -6.65 -0.37
N ALA A 167 -7.12 -5.39 -0.78
CA ALA A 167 -6.11 -4.39 -0.54
C ALA A 167 -5.85 -4.18 0.97
N TRP A 168 -4.64 -3.79 1.36
CA TRP A 168 -4.36 -3.46 2.77
C TRP A 168 -4.74 -4.60 3.74
N ASN A 169 -4.33 -5.84 3.44
CA ASN A 169 -4.57 -7.00 4.32
C ASN A 169 -3.29 -7.59 4.92
N GLY A 170 -2.12 -7.04 4.57
CA GLY A 170 -0.82 -7.54 5.01
C GLY A 170 -0.51 -8.94 4.48
N ILE A 171 -1.05 -9.31 3.32
CA ILE A 171 -0.78 -10.60 2.68
C ILE A 171 0.70 -10.62 2.24
N SER A 172 1.43 -11.67 2.62
CA SER A 172 2.86 -11.81 2.34
C SER A 172 3.30 -13.25 2.20
N GLY A 173 4.46 -13.46 1.57
CA GLY A 173 5.11 -14.75 1.48
C GLY A 173 4.59 -15.63 0.35
N GLU A 174 5.40 -16.64 0.01
CA GLU A 174 5.17 -17.53 -1.13
C GLU A 174 3.88 -18.37 -0.98
N ILE A 175 3.56 -18.86 0.22
CA ILE A 175 2.37 -19.69 0.45
C ILE A 175 1.09 -18.90 0.19
N CYS A 176 0.95 -17.72 0.80
CA CYS A 176 -0.17 -16.82 0.56
C CYS A 176 -0.27 -16.41 -0.91
N THR A 177 0.87 -16.12 -1.55
CA THR A 177 0.86 -15.75 -2.98
C THR A 177 0.40 -16.92 -3.85
N ASN A 178 0.80 -18.15 -3.56
CA ASN A 178 0.30 -19.34 -4.25
C ASN A 178 -1.21 -19.54 -4.07
N ILE A 179 -1.75 -19.22 -2.90
CA ILE A 179 -3.20 -19.21 -2.65
C ILE A 179 -3.90 -18.19 -3.55
N ILE A 180 -3.39 -16.95 -3.63
CA ILE A 180 -3.92 -15.90 -4.51
C ILE A 180 -3.81 -16.30 -5.99
N ARG A 181 -2.66 -16.85 -6.42
CA ARG A 181 -2.48 -17.40 -7.76
C ARG A 181 -3.56 -18.44 -8.08
N ASN A 182 -3.83 -19.36 -7.15
CA ASN A 182 -4.87 -20.38 -7.33
C ASN A 182 -6.27 -19.76 -7.46
N LEU A 183 -6.60 -18.70 -6.70
CA LEU A 183 -7.83 -17.94 -6.90
C LEU A 183 -7.92 -17.41 -8.34
N MET A 184 -6.89 -16.71 -8.82
CA MET A 184 -6.85 -16.10 -10.15
C MET A 184 -7.11 -17.11 -11.28
N VAL A 185 -6.61 -18.34 -11.13
CA VAL A 185 -6.76 -19.41 -12.12
C VAL A 185 -8.12 -20.11 -12.02
N ARG A 186 -8.62 -20.34 -10.80
CA ARG A 186 -9.83 -21.15 -10.56
C ARG A 186 -11.13 -20.35 -10.69
N SER A 187 -11.10 -19.05 -10.39
CA SER A 187 -12.30 -18.22 -10.43
C SER A 187 -12.90 -18.15 -11.84
N LYS A 188 -14.16 -18.59 -11.97
CA LYS A 188 -14.86 -18.64 -13.26
C LYS A 188 -15.44 -17.30 -13.72
N ASN A 189 -15.64 -16.36 -12.80
CA ASN A 189 -16.32 -15.08 -13.07
C ASN A 189 -15.59 -13.84 -12.53
N LEU A 190 -14.51 -14.01 -11.76
CA LEU A 190 -13.74 -12.88 -11.23
C LEU A 190 -13.12 -12.06 -12.37
N ARG A 191 -13.48 -10.78 -12.45
CA ARG A 191 -13.03 -9.82 -13.46
C ARG A 191 -12.08 -8.78 -12.90
N ILE A 192 -12.29 -8.36 -11.66
CA ILE A 192 -11.49 -7.33 -11.01
C ILE A 192 -10.97 -7.88 -9.69
N LEU A 193 -9.65 -7.84 -9.52
CA LEU A 193 -8.96 -8.22 -8.31
C LEU A 193 -8.01 -7.11 -7.89
N ASP A 194 -8.23 -6.58 -6.70
CA ASP A 194 -7.38 -5.58 -6.09
C ASP A 194 -6.58 -6.20 -4.93
N LEU A 195 -5.27 -6.22 -5.11
CA LEU A 195 -4.27 -6.75 -4.19
C LEU A 195 -3.29 -5.65 -3.76
N SER A 196 -3.64 -4.39 -4.00
CA SER A 196 -2.78 -3.26 -3.66
C SER A 196 -2.52 -3.15 -2.16
N TRP A 197 -1.46 -2.46 -1.75
CA TRP A 197 -1.15 -2.24 -0.33
C TRP A 197 -1.02 -3.52 0.49
N ASN A 198 -0.43 -4.57 -0.07
CA ASN A 198 -0.06 -5.76 0.67
C ASN A 198 1.46 -5.79 0.86
N ASN A 199 2.01 -6.93 1.25
CA ASN A 199 3.44 -7.10 1.50
C ASN A 199 4.01 -8.20 0.59
N PHE A 200 3.70 -8.11 -0.71
CA PHE A 200 4.28 -8.97 -1.74
C PHE A 200 5.69 -8.50 -2.11
N SER A 201 6.67 -9.38 -1.89
CA SER A 201 8.10 -9.25 -2.24
C SER A 201 8.63 -10.65 -2.57
N ASP A 202 9.51 -10.77 -3.55
CA ASP A 202 10.15 -12.01 -4.02
C ASP A 202 9.16 -13.09 -4.47
N VAL A 203 8.05 -12.67 -5.09
CA VAL A 203 6.93 -13.54 -5.49
C VAL A 203 6.45 -13.29 -6.92
N GLY A 204 7.16 -12.48 -7.70
CA GLY A 204 6.75 -12.06 -9.04
C GLY A 204 6.57 -13.22 -10.01
N LYS A 205 7.37 -14.30 -9.91
CA LYS A 205 7.16 -15.53 -10.69
C LYS A 205 5.81 -16.17 -10.45
N ILE A 206 5.37 -16.22 -9.20
CA ILE A 206 4.11 -16.85 -8.80
C ILE A 206 2.93 -16.03 -9.34
N LEU A 207 3.00 -14.70 -9.18
CA LEU A 207 2.00 -13.79 -9.73
C LEU A 207 1.98 -13.82 -11.27
N GLY A 208 3.14 -13.79 -11.92
CA GLY A 208 3.30 -13.91 -13.37
C GLY A 208 2.70 -15.21 -13.91
N GLN A 209 2.89 -16.34 -13.22
CA GLN A 209 2.23 -17.61 -13.58
C GLN A 209 0.69 -17.51 -13.46
N GLY A 210 0.19 -16.89 -12.39
CA GLY A 210 -1.26 -16.68 -12.21
C GLY A 210 -1.87 -15.81 -13.29
N ILE A 211 -1.17 -14.73 -13.67
CA ILE A 211 -1.56 -13.84 -14.77
C ILE A 211 -1.58 -14.58 -16.11
N ASN A 212 -0.60 -15.44 -16.37
CA ASN A 212 -0.55 -16.23 -17.60
C ASN A 212 -1.73 -17.21 -17.69
N GLN A 213 -2.11 -17.81 -16.56
CA GLN A 213 -3.10 -18.89 -16.48
C GLN A 213 -4.54 -18.40 -16.28
N THR A 214 -4.76 -17.12 -15.95
CA THR A 214 -6.13 -16.60 -15.75
C THR A 214 -6.88 -16.43 -17.07
N THR A 215 -8.13 -16.88 -17.09
CA THR A 215 -8.98 -16.88 -18.30
C THR A 215 -10.08 -15.82 -18.27
N ARG A 216 -10.27 -15.16 -17.13
CA ARG A 216 -11.42 -14.28 -16.88
C ARG A 216 -11.06 -12.92 -16.31
N LEU A 217 -9.95 -12.83 -15.57
CA LEU A 217 -9.53 -11.61 -14.90
C LEU A 217 -9.18 -10.53 -15.93
N GLN A 218 -9.78 -9.36 -15.79
CA GLN A 218 -9.63 -8.22 -16.69
C GLN A 218 -8.80 -7.12 -16.04
N ASN A 219 -8.97 -6.88 -14.75
CA ASN A 219 -8.28 -5.82 -14.03
C ASN A 219 -7.59 -6.39 -12.80
N LEU A 220 -6.30 -6.15 -12.72
CA LEU A 220 -5.47 -6.55 -11.59
C LEU A 220 -4.71 -5.32 -11.07
N ASP A 221 -4.92 -4.97 -9.80
CA ASP A 221 -4.14 -3.92 -9.13
C ASP A 221 -3.18 -4.56 -8.13
N LEU A 222 -1.88 -4.35 -8.34
CA LEU A 222 -0.78 -4.79 -7.48
C LEU A 222 -0.04 -3.59 -6.86
N SER A 223 -0.54 -2.38 -7.01
CA SER A 223 0.13 -1.15 -6.56
C SER A 223 0.46 -1.15 -5.08
N ASN A 224 1.47 -0.38 -4.66
CA ASN A 224 1.86 -0.23 -3.25
C ASN A 224 2.23 -1.57 -2.58
N ASN A 225 2.91 -2.45 -3.31
CA ASN A 225 3.56 -3.63 -2.76
C ASN A 225 5.09 -3.47 -2.89
N PRO A 226 5.88 -4.00 -1.95
CA PRO A 226 7.34 -3.90 -1.95
C PRO A 226 7.98 -4.89 -2.95
N PHE A 227 7.58 -4.82 -4.23
CA PHE A 227 8.16 -5.65 -5.28
C PHE A 227 9.61 -5.27 -5.57
N THR A 228 10.44 -6.29 -5.81
CA THR A 228 11.77 -6.11 -6.37
C THR A 228 11.70 -5.82 -7.88
N ASP A 229 12.83 -5.39 -8.45
CA ASP A 229 12.92 -5.19 -9.90
C ASP A 229 12.69 -6.51 -10.65
N GLU A 230 13.22 -7.62 -10.12
CA GLU A 230 12.98 -8.97 -10.62
C GLU A 230 11.49 -9.35 -10.57
N ASP A 231 10.80 -9.03 -9.48
CA ASP A 231 9.38 -9.33 -9.35
C ASP A 231 8.57 -8.66 -10.46
N ILE A 232 8.82 -7.37 -10.69
CA ILE A 232 8.12 -6.57 -11.71
C ILE A 232 8.38 -7.18 -13.10
N VAL A 233 9.63 -7.52 -13.40
CA VAL A 233 10.00 -8.16 -14.67
C VAL A 233 9.31 -9.51 -14.84
N ASP A 234 9.25 -10.34 -13.80
CA ASP A 234 8.59 -11.65 -13.83
C ASP A 234 7.06 -11.52 -13.99
N ILE A 235 6.44 -10.57 -13.31
CA ILE A 235 5.01 -10.22 -13.47
C ILE A 235 4.72 -9.81 -14.91
N LEU A 236 5.51 -8.88 -15.46
CA LEU A 236 5.37 -8.40 -16.84
C LEU A 236 5.62 -9.50 -17.86
N ASN A 237 6.57 -10.41 -17.61
CA ASN A 237 6.84 -11.57 -18.46
C ASN A 237 5.65 -12.55 -18.48
N GLY A 238 4.92 -12.67 -17.37
CA GLY A 238 3.71 -13.48 -17.24
C GLY A 238 2.56 -13.05 -18.16
N ILE A 239 2.53 -11.79 -18.59
CA ILE A 239 1.51 -11.29 -19.52
C ILE A 239 1.84 -11.73 -20.95
N VAL A 240 1.05 -12.67 -21.47
CA VAL A 240 1.21 -13.27 -22.80
C VAL A 240 -0.08 -13.18 -23.61
N ASN A 241 0.03 -13.24 -24.93
CA ASN A 241 -1.12 -13.27 -25.84
C ASN A 241 -1.50 -14.72 -26.15
N PRO A 242 -2.79 -15.13 -26.04
CA PRO A 242 -3.93 -14.35 -25.58
C PRO A 242 -3.97 -14.13 -24.07
N THR A 243 -4.44 -12.96 -23.65
CA THR A 243 -4.74 -12.65 -22.24
C THR A 243 -6.18 -12.17 -22.07
N SER A 244 -6.75 -12.50 -20.91
CA SER A 244 -8.02 -11.93 -20.45
C SER A 244 -7.86 -10.53 -19.83
N LEU A 245 -6.64 -10.16 -19.43
CA LEU A 245 -6.34 -8.86 -18.83
C LEU A 245 -6.56 -7.71 -19.82
N ARG A 246 -7.01 -6.59 -19.26
CA ARG A 246 -7.26 -5.31 -19.90
C ARG A 246 -6.55 -4.18 -19.17
N SER A 247 -6.33 -4.31 -17.86
CA SER A 247 -5.50 -3.39 -17.06
C SER A 247 -4.67 -4.17 -16.05
N LEU A 248 -3.38 -3.84 -16.00
CA LEU A 248 -2.49 -4.22 -14.91
C LEU A 248 -1.89 -2.96 -14.31
N GLU A 249 -2.13 -2.71 -13.04
CA GLU A 249 -1.58 -1.56 -12.31
C GLU A 249 -0.48 -2.03 -11.34
N ILE A 250 0.71 -1.48 -11.46
CA ILE A 250 1.83 -1.64 -10.53
C ILE A 250 2.37 -0.24 -10.22
N LYS A 251 1.63 0.52 -9.41
CA LYS A 251 2.06 1.86 -8.97
C LYS A 251 2.88 1.75 -7.69
N HIS A 252 3.63 2.81 -7.43
CA HIS A 252 4.49 2.92 -6.27
C HIS A 252 5.65 1.93 -6.24
N VAL A 253 6.31 1.79 -7.39
CA VAL A 253 7.54 1.00 -7.54
C VAL A 253 8.67 1.84 -8.11
N PHE A 254 9.91 1.37 -7.98
CA PHE A 254 11.02 1.96 -8.71
C PHE A 254 10.99 1.46 -10.16
N VAL A 255 11.24 2.34 -11.12
CA VAL A 255 11.30 1.99 -12.54
C VAL A 255 12.70 2.34 -13.04
N ASN A 256 13.48 1.31 -13.33
CA ASN A 256 14.81 1.40 -13.92
C ASN A 256 14.78 1.05 -15.42
N GLU A 257 15.91 1.17 -16.13
CA GLU A 257 16.00 0.86 -17.56
C GLU A 257 15.56 -0.58 -17.92
N GLN A 258 15.81 -1.55 -17.03
CA GLN A 258 15.38 -2.94 -17.22
C GLN A 258 13.86 -3.07 -17.17
N ILE A 259 13.21 -2.42 -16.21
CA ILE A 259 11.75 -2.40 -16.07
C ILE A 259 11.11 -1.65 -17.24
N GLU A 260 11.67 -0.51 -17.67
CA GLU A 260 11.18 0.21 -18.85
C GLU A 260 11.17 -0.68 -20.10
N LYS A 261 12.27 -1.41 -20.34
CA LYS A 261 12.33 -2.40 -21.44
C LYS A 261 11.29 -3.51 -21.27
N ALA A 262 11.07 -3.99 -20.04
CA ALA A 262 10.08 -5.02 -19.76
C ALA A 262 8.65 -4.52 -20.01
N ILE A 263 8.33 -3.28 -19.64
CA ILE A 263 7.04 -2.63 -19.90
C ILE A 263 6.80 -2.56 -21.41
N LEU A 264 7.76 -2.03 -22.18
CA LEU A 264 7.64 -1.92 -23.63
C LEU A 264 7.43 -3.29 -24.28
N LYS A 265 8.16 -4.32 -23.82
CA LYS A 265 8.01 -5.70 -24.31
C LYS A 265 6.68 -6.34 -23.91
N ALA A 266 6.15 -6.03 -22.73
CA ALA A 266 4.82 -6.47 -22.33
C ALA A 266 3.75 -5.81 -23.20
N GLN A 267 3.78 -4.48 -23.33
CA GLN A 267 2.81 -3.72 -24.13
C GLN A 267 2.83 -4.13 -25.60
N SER A 268 3.99 -4.42 -26.19
CA SER A 268 4.09 -4.91 -27.57
C SER A 268 3.50 -6.32 -27.74
N ARG A 269 3.57 -7.17 -26.72
CA ARG A 269 3.00 -8.52 -26.74
C ARG A 269 1.47 -8.50 -26.61
N VAL A 270 0.94 -7.56 -25.82
CA VAL A 270 -0.49 -7.44 -25.50
C VAL A 270 -0.99 -6.00 -25.69
N PRO A 271 -1.14 -5.52 -26.93
CA PRO A 271 -1.49 -4.13 -27.20
C PRO A 271 -2.85 -3.71 -26.63
N ASP A 272 -3.78 -4.66 -26.44
CA ASP A 272 -5.12 -4.42 -25.89
C ASP A 272 -5.17 -4.45 -24.33
N CYS A 273 -4.03 -4.68 -23.67
CA CYS A 273 -3.89 -4.63 -22.23
C CYS A 273 -3.14 -3.35 -21.85
N ASN A 274 -3.73 -2.53 -20.99
CA ASN A 274 -3.07 -1.36 -20.44
C ASN A 274 -2.12 -1.78 -19.30
N VAL A 275 -0.82 -1.72 -19.53
CA VAL A 275 0.21 -2.04 -18.53
C VAL A 275 0.71 -0.73 -17.91
N ASN A 276 0.20 -0.40 -16.71
CA ASN A 276 0.55 0.83 -16.01
C ASN A 276 1.48 0.54 -14.84
N VAL A 277 2.77 0.78 -15.04
CA VAL A 277 3.79 0.71 -13.99
C VAL A 277 4.25 2.13 -13.70
N ALA A 278 3.96 2.64 -12.51
CA ALA A 278 4.18 4.05 -12.17
C ALA A 278 5.00 4.24 -10.89
N VAL A 279 5.84 5.28 -10.89
CA VAL A 279 6.80 5.55 -9.81
C VAL A 279 6.13 6.23 -8.61
N TYR A 280 6.45 5.78 -7.40
CA TYR A 280 6.25 6.61 -6.21
C TYR A 280 7.34 7.67 -6.17
N THR A 281 7.03 8.89 -6.60
CA THR A 281 7.95 10.01 -6.41
C THR A 281 7.58 10.77 -5.14
N GLY A 282 8.12 10.30 -4.01
CA GLY A 282 8.53 11.20 -2.94
C GLY A 282 9.93 11.76 -3.19
N ILE A 283 10.81 10.97 -3.81
CA ILE A 283 12.14 11.38 -4.29
C ILE A 283 12.40 10.54 -5.54
N LYS A 284 12.33 11.17 -6.73
CA LYS A 284 12.96 10.62 -7.94
C LYS A 284 14.38 10.28 -7.55
N THR A 285 14.84 9.05 -7.82
CA THR A 285 16.25 8.64 -7.96
C THR A 285 17.19 9.46 -7.09
N ASP A 286 17.67 8.94 -5.95
CA ASP A 286 18.68 9.61 -5.13
C ASP A 286 19.66 10.33 -6.08
N PRO A 287 19.62 11.68 -6.16
CA PRO A 287 20.26 12.40 -7.24
C PRO A 287 21.72 12.03 -7.13
N GLU A 288 22.28 11.38 -8.16
CA GLU A 288 23.62 10.80 -8.21
C GLU A 288 24.48 11.39 -7.10
N VAL A 289 24.44 10.78 -5.91
CA VAL A 289 24.88 11.49 -4.70
C VAL A 289 26.36 11.63 -4.89
N ASP A 290 26.82 12.88 -5.02
CA ASP A 290 28.24 13.18 -5.14
C ASP A 290 28.89 12.85 -3.80
N LEU A 291 29.19 11.56 -3.60
CA LEU A 291 29.76 11.01 -2.37
C LEU A 291 31.09 11.70 -2.07
N LYS A 292 31.84 12.13 -3.10
CA LYS A 292 33.06 12.90 -2.93
C LYS A 292 32.74 14.21 -2.22
N SER A 293 31.81 15.01 -2.74
CA SER A 293 31.39 16.26 -2.11
C SER A 293 30.78 16.02 -0.72
N LEU A 294 29.93 15.00 -0.57
CA LEU A 294 29.29 14.68 0.70
C LEU A 294 30.30 14.36 1.82
N TYR A 295 31.30 13.52 1.53
CA TYR A 295 32.35 13.20 2.50
C TYR A 295 33.21 14.42 2.81
N LEU A 296 33.62 15.19 1.80
CA LEU A 296 34.42 16.41 1.99
C LEU A 296 33.67 17.44 2.84
N GLU A 297 32.39 17.69 2.53
CA GLU A 297 31.52 18.60 3.29
C GLU A 297 31.31 18.14 4.72
N ARG A 298 31.11 16.84 4.94
CA ARG A 298 30.91 16.30 6.29
C ARG A 298 32.19 16.39 7.12
N ILE A 299 33.33 16.06 6.53
CA ILE A 299 34.63 16.17 7.19
C ILE A 299 34.94 17.64 7.50
N HIS A 300 34.73 18.56 6.55
CA HIS A 300 34.89 20.00 6.77
C HIS A 300 33.95 20.51 7.86
N PHE A 301 32.68 20.10 7.87
CA PHE A 301 31.74 20.49 8.92
C PHE A 301 32.23 20.04 10.30
N LEU A 302 32.67 18.78 10.44
CA LEU A 302 33.14 18.24 11.71
C LEU A 302 34.47 18.85 12.17
N GLY A 303 35.35 19.18 11.22
CA GLY A 303 36.70 19.68 11.46
C GLY A 303 36.80 21.20 11.59
N VAL A 304 36.00 21.97 10.85
CA VAL A 304 36.16 23.42 10.71
C VAL A 304 34.93 24.18 11.21
N THR A 305 33.72 23.74 10.84
CA THR A 305 32.47 24.46 11.15
C THR A 305 31.97 24.20 12.58
N LYS A 306 31.95 22.94 13.01
CA LYS A 306 31.42 22.50 14.31
C LYS A 306 32.30 22.91 15.50
N PRO A 307 33.65 22.85 15.44
CA PRO A 307 34.49 23.24 16.57
C PRO A 307 34.46 24.75 16.83
N LYS A 308 34.17 25.15 18.06
CA LYS A 308 34.03 26.58 18.44
C LYS A 308 35.36 27.30 18.67
N LYS A 309 36.43 26.58 19.03
CA LYS A 309 37.75 27.16 19.35
C LYS A 309 38.73 26.98 18.19
N LYS A 310 39.53 28.00 17.84
CA LYS A 310 40.50 27.95 16.71
C LYS A 310 41.46 26.77 16.83
N ASN A 311 41.94 26.45 18.04
CA ASN A 311 42.88 25.35 18.30
C ASN A 311 42.26 23.94 18.21
N GLN A 312 40.94 23.83 18.04
CA GLN A 312 40.24 22.56 17.82
C GLN A 312 39.84 22.38 16.35
N LYS A 313 40.02 23.41 15.52
CA LYS A 313 39.69 23.33 14.11
C LYS A 313 40.78 22.55 13.37
N ILE A 314 40.33 21.63 12.53
CA ILE A 314 41.16 20.77 11.70
C ILE A 314 40.54 20.82 10.31
N ASP A 315 41.31 21.33 9.37
CA ASP A 315 40.90 21.46 7.98
C ASP A 315 41.80 20.52 7.16
N ILE A 316 41.19 19.52 6.52
CA ILE A 316 41.95 18.55 5.72
C ILE A 316 42.55 19.20 4.47
N GLY A 317 42.00 20.32 3.99
CA GLY A 317 42.56 21.10 2.88
C GLY A 317 43.94 21.66 3.20
N HIS A 318 44.20 22.09 4.44
CA HIS A 318 45.58 22.47 4.82
C HIS A 318 46.54 21.28 4.76
N VAL A 319 46.09 20.07 5.10
CA VAL A 319 46.91 18.86 4.99
C VAL A 319 47.19 18.53 3.53
N LEU A 320 46.16 18.58 2.67
CA LEU A 320 46.28 18.34 1.23
C LEU A 320 47.18 19.40 0.54
N LEU A 321 47.07 20.68 0.91
CA LEU A 321 47.94 21.74 0.43
C LEU A 321 49.39 21.55 0.88
N LYS A 322 49.62 21.07 2.11
CA LYS A 322 50.95 20.75 2.60
C LYS A 322 51.55 19.57 1.82
N MET A 323 50.76 18.53 1.54
CA MET A 323 51.16 17.42 0.67
C MET A 323 51.55 17.90 -0.74
N LYS A 324 50.87 18.92 -1.27
CA LYS A 324 51.25 19.51 -2.57
C LYS A 324 52.69 20.02 -2.59
N ILE A 325 53.15 20.59 -1.48
CA ILE A 325 54.52 21.08 -1.35
C ILE A 325 55.51 19.92 -1.11
N GLU A 326 55.13 18.95 -0.28
CA GLU A 326 56.05 17.90 0.20
C GLU A 326 56.20 16.72 -0.76
N THR A 327 55.14 16.32 -1.45
CA THR A 327 55.08 15.09 -2.25
C THR A 327 54.62 15.32 -3.68
N ASN A 328 54.41 16.57 -4.09
CA ASN A 328 53.90 16.93 -5.43
C ASN A 328 52.57 16.23 -5.80
N LEU A 329 51.77 15.83 -4.80
CA LEU A 329 50.48 15.14 -4.97
C LEU A 329 50.53 13.80 -5.71
N GLU A 330 51.66 13.10 -5.71
CA GLU A 330 51.75 11.77 -6.30
C GLU A 330 50.72 10.80 -5.68
N PRO A 331 50.01 9.98 -6.48
CA PRO A 331 49.06 9.01 -5.96
C PRO A 331 49.71 8.05 -4.96
N MET A 332 49.01 7.77 -3.85
CA MET A 332 49.60 7.05 -2.73
C MET A 332 48.75 5.89 -2.22
N LYS A 333 49.38 4.91 -1.56
CA LYS A 333 48.65 3.79 -0.96
C LYS A 333 47.72 4.30 0.15
N LEU A 334 46.53 3.69 0.30
CA LEU A 334 45.57 4.03 1.34
C LEU A 334 46.21 4.05 2.74
N SER A 335 47.07 3.08 3.07
CA SER A 335 47.74 3.04 4.37
C SER A 335 48.63 4.26 4.62
N LEU A 336 49.33 4.74 3.58
CA LEU A 336 50.19 5.91 3.68
C LEU A 336 49.33 7.18 3.77
N PHE A 337 48.25 7.28 2.99
CA PHE A 337 47.27 8.36 3.12
C PHE A 337 46.73 8.44 4.55
N MET A 338 46.23 7.33 5.11
CA MET A 338 45.68 7.29 6.47
C MET A 338 46.72 7.66 7.54
N SER A 339 48.00 7.29 7.36
CA SER A 339 49.06 7.66 8.32
C SER A 339 49.28 9.17 8.41
N THR A 340 48.98 9.95 7.37
CA THR A 340 49.11 11.42 7.41
C THR A 340 48.10 12.08 8.38
N PHE A 341 47.08 11.34 8.79
CA PHE A 341 46.04 11.75 9.72
C PHE A 341 46.14 11.04 11.08
N GLU A 342 47.22 10.32 11.38
CA GLU A 342 47.36 9.52 12.62
C GLU A 342 47.27 10.34 13.90
N ASN A 343 47.65 11.63 13.83
CA ASN A 343 47.62 12.56 14.96
C ASN A 343 46.25 13.22 15.17
N LEU A 344 45.26 12.93 14.31
CA LEU A 344 43.90 13.40 14.51
C LEU A 344 43.29 12.71 15.74
N LYS A 345 42.66 13.50 16.61
CA LYS A 345 41.95 12.97 17.80
C LYS A 345 40.47 12.67 17.53
N ASN A 346 39.93 13.13 16.40
CA ASN A 346 38.50 13.04 16.10
C ASN A 346 38.21 11.74 15.34
N VAL A 347 37.77 10.71 16.08
CA VAL A 347 37.46 9.37 15.55
C VAL A 347 36.46 9.42 14.39
N ALA A 348 35.43 10.27 14.47
CA ALA A 348 34.43 10.39 13.41
C ALA A 348 35.02 10.93 12.10
N ILE A 349 36.05 11.79 12.16
CA ILE A 349 36.75 12.26 10.96
C ILE A 349 37.62 11.13 10.39
N ILE A 350 38.29 10.35 11.25
CA ILE A 350 39.17 9.24 10.83
C ILE A 350 38.37 8.16 10.08
N GLU A 351 37.19 7.79 10.57
CA GLU A 351 36.30 6.83 9.90
C GLU A 351 35.92 7.34 8.50
N LEU A 352 35.48 8.59 8.41
CA LEU A 352 35.09 9.21 7.13
C LEU A 352 36.27 9.40 6.16
N LEU A 353 37.49 9.60 6.65
CA LEU A 353 38.68 9.73 5.81
C LEU A 353 38.98 8.43 5.03
N GLY A 354 38.72 7.27 5.62
CA GLY A 354 38.86 5.99 4.93
C GLY A 354 37.86 5.86 3.78
N ASP A 355 36.60 6.22 4.03
CA ASP A 355 35.54 6.18 3.02
C ASP A 355 35.76 7.21 1.92
N LEU A 356 36.16 8.44 2.30
CA LEU A 356 36.58 9.49 1.38
C LEU A 356 37.71 9.00 0.47
N ALA A 357 38.79 8.47 1.05
CA ALA A 357 39.94 7.99 0.28
C ALA A 357 39.57 6.91 -0.74
N ASN A 358 38.60 6.04 -0.39
CA ASN A 358 38.08 5.04 -1.32
C ASN A 358 37.34 5.66 -2.52
N GLN A 359 36.68 6.82 -2.37
CA GLN A 359 36.03 7.54 -3.47
C GLN A 359 37.01 8.15 -4.48
N PHE A 360 38.27 8.32 -4.08
CA PHE A 360 39.32 8.93 -4.91
C PHE A 360 40.37 7.91 -5.35
N ARG A 361 40.03 6.63 -5.47
CA ARG A 361 40.97 5.63 -5.99
C ARG A 361 41.10 5.68 -7.51
N ASN A 362 42.33 5.65 -8.01
CA ASN A 362 42.63 5.48 -9.42
C ASN A 362 42.62 3.99 -9.83
N ALA A 363 42.92 3.70 -11.11
CA ALA A 363 42.94 2.34 -11.65
C ALA A 363 43.91 1.39 -10.91
N ASP A 364 45.01 1.93 -10.36
CA ASP A 364 46.01 1.19 -9.58
C ASP A 364 45.61 1.03 -8.10
N LYS A 365 44.39 1.41 -7.74
CA LYS A 365 43.84 1.41 -6.38
C LYS A 365 44.60 2.33 -5.41
N ALA A 366 45.42 3.24 -5.93
CA ALA A 366 46.06 4.31 -5.16
C ALA A 366 45.10 5.49 -5.00
N VAL A 367 45.22 6.24 -3.90
CA VAL A 367 44.43 7.43 -3.62
C VAL A 367 44.99 8.58 -4.46
N ASP A 368 44.15 9.13 -5.34
CA ASP A 368 44.43 10.30 -6.16
C ASP A 368 44.23 11.57 -5.32
N VAL A 369 45.32 11.98 -4.65
CA VAL A 369 45.33 13.12 -3.74
C VAL A 369 45.21 14.43 -4.50
N ALA A 370 45.67 14.48 -5.76
CA ALA A 370 45.52 15.65 -6.62
C ALA A 370 44.05 15.91 -6.94
N LEU A 371 43.32 14.89 -7.40
CA LEU A 371 41.89 14.98 -7.66
C LEU A 371 41.09 15.33 -6.39
N MET A 372 41.50 14.80 -5.24
CA MET A 372 40.87 15.12 -3.96
C MET A 372 41.07 16.59 -3.57
N LEU A 373 42.29 17.12 -3.73
CA LEU A 373 42.58 18.52 -3.47
C LEU A 373 41.81 19.44 -4.42
N ASP A 374 41.76 19.13 -5.71
CA ASP A 374 41.02 19.93 -6.69
C ASP A 374 39.53 19.99 -6.34
N LYS A 375 38.93 18.85 -5.99
CA LYS A 375 37.53 18.79 -5.56
C LYS A 375 37.29 19.54 -4.24
N TYR A 376 38.24 19.49 -3.31
CA TYR A 376 38.14 20.23 -2.05
C TYR A 376 38.19 21.74 -2.26
N LEU A 377 39.08 22.22 -3.13
CA LEU A 377 39.20 23.66 -3.45
C LEU A 377 38.03 24.17 -4.29
N GLU A 378 37.35 23.31 -5.05
CA GLU A 378 36.07 23.64 -5.69
C GLU A 378 35.00 24.01 -4.64
N LEU A 379 34.93 23.25 -3.55
CA LEU A 379 33.98 23.46 -2.45
C LEU A 379 34.40 24.60 -1.50
N TYR A 380 35.71 24.77 -1.28
CA TYR A 380 36.30 25.68 -0.32
C TYR A 380 37.47 26.48 -0.94
N PRO A 381 37.17 27.47 -1.81
CA PRO A 381 38.19 28.17 -2.59
C PRO A 381 39.12 29.08 -1.76
N ASP A 382 38.68 29.49 -0.57
CA ASP A 382 39.44 30.37 0.33
C ASP A 382 40.45 29.61 1.21
N THR A 383 40.54 28.27 1.09
CA THR A 383 41.51 27.49 1.87
C THR A 383 42.94 27.75 1.38
N THR A 384 43.78 28.33 2.24
CA THR A 384 45.18 28.64 1.96
C THR A 384 46.07 28.25 3.13
N LEU A 385 47.35 27.93 2.89
CA LEU A 385 48.33 27.80 3.97
C LEU A 385 48.65 29.21 4.53
N GLU A 386 48.56 29.38 5.85
CA GLU A 386 49.00 30.61 6.56
C GLU A 386 50.53 30.81 6.45
#